data_AF-A0A0W0V9F5-F1
#
_entry.id   AF-A0A0W0V9F5-F1
#
_cell.length_a   1.000
_cell.length_b   1.000
_cell.length_c   1.000
_cell.angle_alpha   90.00
_cell.angle_beta   90.00
_cell.angle_gamma   90.00
#
_symmetry.space_group_name_H-M   'P 1'
#
loop_
_entity.id
_entity.type
_entity.pdbx_description
1 polymer ?
#
loop_
_entity_poly.entity_id
_entity_poly.type
_entity_poly.pdbx_seq_one_letter_code
_entity_poly.pdbx_strand_id
1 'polypeptide(L)'
;MKFFFRPINTSPSQPLITTFKEFSLLNQKRAKLLKIQYGGREELIPHSIESLIRRIIFPHSNCLFIGTTPTTQSRSRNFLQPLYPGHNFSFITDATGKITSSISKRPDRTKPIAQRARIGDSRLTNMPSSIQLYAPRYTTVQEDLQTWLQRAACVENYHLFFHIFPLSSELGLDPVLYKKNVDQLVNDQRPYSLCSWIHPDNTHRIIRASNCNSDLQKAVLGLEKYEVQDMYCQEAAITIASEFAVRDEYFQAVKELAFDEGIEKSELSSESYLPIFVG
;
A
#
# COMPACT_ATOMS: atom_id res chain seq x y z
N MET A 1 -17.08 -34.99 14.65
CA MET A 1 -17.82 -33.74 14.38
C MET A 1 -17.23 -33.08 13.14
N LYS A 2 -17.95 -33.10 12.02
CA LYS A 2 -17.57 -32.36 10.80
C LYS A 2 -18.32 -31.03 10.84
N PHE A 3 -17.62 -29.92 11.02
CA PHE A 3 -18.20 -28.59 10.89
C PHE A 3 -18.36 -28.28 9.39
N PHE A 4 -19.58 -28.41 8.89
CA PHE A 4 -19.96 -27.86 7.59
C PHE A 4 -20.15 -26.35 7.78
N PHE A 5 -19.15 -25.56 7.39
CA PHE A 5 -19.38 -24.15 7.11
C PHE A 5 -20.21 -24.07 5.82
N ARG A 6 -21.52 -23.82 5.97
CA ARG A 6 -22.32 -23.36 4.83
C ARG A 6 -21.80 -21.96 4.46
N PRO A 7 -21.47 -21.69 3.18
CA PRO A 7 -21.22 -20.33 2.75
C PRO A 7 -22.49 -19.53 3.00
N ILE A 8 -22.34 -18.40 3.71
CA ILE A 8 -23.39 -17.42 3.87
C ILE A 8 -23.71 -16.91 2.47
N ASN A 9 -24.94 -17.17 2.04
CA ASN A 9 -25.50 -16.70 0.79
C ASN A 9 -25.47 -15.16 0.82
N THR A 10 -24.47 -14.55 0.19
CA THR A 10 -24.42 -13.09 0.03
C THR A 10 -25.63 -12.72 -0.81
N SER A 11 -26.56 -11.95 -0.24
CA SER A 11 -27.63 -11.34 -1.01
C SER A 11 -27.01 -10.63 -2.24
N PRO A 12 -27.53 -10.86 -3.46
CA PRO A 12 -27.03 -10.21 -4.68
C PRO A 12 -27.01 -8.68 -4.61
N SER A 13 -27.68 -8.08 -3.62
CA SER A 13 -27.87 -6.64 -3.46
C SER A 13 -26.66 -5.88 -2.89
N GLN A 14 -25.67 -6.54 -2.27
CA GLN A 14 -24.49 -5.84 -1.72
C GLN A 14 -23.21 -6.65 -1.96
N PRO A 15 -22.47 -6.40 -3.06
CA PRO A 15 -21.27 -7.14 -3.39
C PRO A 15 -20.06 -6.78 -2.52
N LEU A 16 -20.20 -5.80 -1.62
CA LEU A 16 -19.13 -5.31 -0.75
C LEU A 16 -19.48 -5.56 0.71
N ILE A 17 -18.60 -6.28 1.41
CA ILE A 17 -18.67 -6.48 2.85
C ILE A 17 -17.57 -5.63 3.48
N THR A 18 -17.95 -4.75 4.40
CA THR A 18 -17.01 -3.85 5.09
C THR A 18 -17.00 -4.14 6.58
N THR A 19 -15.82 -4.30 7.14
CA THR A 19 -15.58 -4.38 8.59
C THR A 19 -14.59 -3.30 8.98
N PHE A 20 -14.70 -2.74 10.19
CA PHE A 20 -13.79 -1.69 10.61
C PHE A 20 -13.48 -1.75 12.11
N LYS A 21 -12.38 -1.13 12.48
CA LYS A 21 -11.97 -0.85 13.85
C LYS A 21 -11.50 0.58 13.95
N GLU A 22 -11.87 1.22 15.05
CA GLU A 22 -11.43 2.58 15.37
C GLU A 22 -10.30 2.55 16.37
N PHE A 23 -9.39 3.51 16.27
CA PHE A 23 -8.26 3.67 17.20
C PHE A 23 -7.97 5.14 17.44
N SER A 24 -7.39 5.45 18.60
CA SER A 24 -7.01 6.81 18.99
C SER A 24 -5.76 7.27 18.24
N LEU A 25 -5.74 8.55 17.89
CA LEU A 25 -4.56 9.26 17.42
C LEU A 25 -3.84 9.95 18.57
N LEU A 26 -2.58 10.32 18.35
CA LEU A 26 -1.76 11.00 19.35
C LEU A 26 -2.35 12.33 19.83
N ASN A 27 -3.22 12.95 19.03
CA ASN A 27 -3.94 14.17 19.37
C ASN A 27 -5.39 13.93 19.82
N GLN A 28 -5.71 12.73 20.31
CA GLN A 28 -7.02 12.36 20.86
C GLN A 28 -8.18 12.30 19.85
N LYS A 29 -7.94 12.58 18.56
CA LYS A 29 -8.91 12.30 17.49
C LYS A 29 -9.01 10.79 17.23
N ARG A 30 -10.06 10.37 16.52
CA ARG A 30 -10.28 8.97 16.13
C ARG A 30 -9.93 8.75 14.65
N ALA A 31 -9.24 7.66 14.37
CA ALA A 31 -9.01 7.13 13.03
C ALA A 31 -9.66 5.76 12.87
N LYS A 32 -9.70 5.26 11.63
CA LYS A 32 -10.32 3.97 11.29
C LYS A 32 -9.38 3.12 10.45
N LEU A 33 -9.36 1.83 10.72
CA LEU A 33 -8.89 0.81 9.80
C LEU A 33 -10.11 0.06 9.27
N LEU A 34 -10.30 0.04 7.95
CA LEU A 34 -11.36 -0.69 7.28
C LEU A 34 -10.78 -1.85 6.49
N LYS A 35 -11.49 -2.97 6.49
CA LYS A 35 -11.27 -4.13 5.64
C LYS A 35 -12.50 -4.31 4.76
N ILE A 36 -12.27 -4.35 3.46
CA ILE A 36 -13.30 -4.46 2.43
C ILE A 36 -13.09 -5.77 1.69
N GLN A 37 -14.14 -6.57 1.61
CA GLN A 37 -14.20 -7.80 0.83
C GLN A 37 -15.19 -7.62 -0.32
N TYR A 38 -14.80 -8.11 -1.49
CA TYR A 38 -15.67 -8.20 -2.65
C TYR A 38 -16.19 -9.63 -2.81
N GLY A 39 -17.51 -9.76 -2.90
CA GLY A 39 -18.20 -11.02 -3.21
C GLY A 39 -19.05 -10.95 -4.48
N GLY A 40 -18.88 -9.88 -5.29
CA GLY A 40 -19.61 -9.68 -6.54
C GLY A 40 -18.96 -10.37 -7.74
N ARG A 41 -19.70 -10.40 -8.86
CA ARG A 41 -19.21 -10.88 -10.16
C ARG A 41 -18.58 -9.73 -10.97
N GLU A 42 -17.87 -10.05 -12.05
CA GLU A 42 -17.16 -9.03 -12.85
C GLU A 42 -18.10 -7.95 -13.42
N GLU A 43 -19.34 -8.29 -13.76
CA GLU A 43 -20.32 -7.35 -14.33
C GLU A 43 -20.76 -6.26 -13.33
N LEU A 44 -20.56 -6.52 -12.03
CA LEU A 44 -20.92 -5.58 -10.96
C LEU A 44 -19.79 -4.59 -10.63
N ILE A 45 -18.63 -4.68 -11.30
CA ILE A 45 -17.47 -3.84 -11.00
C ILE A 45 -17.79 -2.33 -11.11
N PRO A 46 -18.39 -1.81 -12.20
CA PRO A 46 -18.68 -0.38 -12.30
C PRO A 46 -19.56 0.14 -11.16
N HIS A 47 -20.64 -0.60 -10.84
CA HIS A 47 -21.54 -0.30 -9.72
C HIS A 47 -20.82 -0.38 -8.36
N SER A 48 -19.87 -1.30 -8.22
CA SER A 48 -19.10 -1.47 -6.99
C SER A 48 -18.10 -0.34 -6.78
N ILE A 49 -17.47 0.18 -7.84
CA ILE A 49 -16.62 1.38 -7.77
C ILE A 49 -17.44 2.57 -7.28
N GLU A 50 -18.60 2.81 -7.89
CA GLU A 50 -19.48 3.91 -7.46
C GLU A 50 -19.93 3.74 -6.00
N SER A 51 -20.26 2.52 -5.59
CA SER A 51 -20.63 2.19 -4.22
C SER A 51 -19.49 2.46 -3.23
N LEU A 52 -18.25 2.07 -3.55
CA LEU A 52 -17.06 2.39 -2.72
C LEU A 52 -16.88 3.90 -2.56
N ILE A 53 -16.94 4.64 -3.66
CA ILE A 53 -16.77 6.09 -3.64
C ILE A 53 -17.87 6.74 -2.79
N ARG A 54 -19.14 6.43 -3.06
CA ARG A 54 -20.28 7.08 -2.39
C ARG A 54 -20.45 6.66 -0.92
N ARG A 55 -20.22 5.39 -0.60
CA ARG A 55 -20.53 4.83 0.74
C ARG A 55 -19.35 4.77 1.69
N ILE A 56 -18.12 4.73 1.17
CA ILE A 56 -16.91 4.59 1.99
C ILE A 56 -16.04 5.83 1.90
N ILE A 57 -15.77 6.37 0.71
CA ILE A 57 -14.86 7.52 0.58
C ILE A 57 -15.56 8.83 0.92
N PHE A 58 -16.65 9.15 0.22
CA PHE A 58 -17.36 10.42 0.32
C PHE A 58 -17.83 10.81 1.74
N PRO A 59 -18.26 9.88 2.60
CA PRO A 59 -18.65 10.23 3.97
C PRO A 59 -17.51 10.69 4.88
N HIS A 60 -16.25 10.52 4.48
CA HIS A 60 -15.09 10.94 5.27
C HIS A 60 -14.47 12.19 4.62
N SER A 61 -14.97 13.36 5.04
CA SER A 61 -14.45 14.66 4.63
C SER A 61 -13.19 15.05 5.39
N ASN A 62 -12.31 15.82 4.75
CA ASN A 62 -11.02 16.26 5.29
C ASN A 62 -10.19 15.11 5.87
N CYS A 63 -10.07 14.00 5.14
CA CYS A 63 -9.34 12.82 5.60
C CYS A 63 -8.20 12.45 4.65
N LEU A 64 -7.12 11.93 5.21
CA LEU A 64 -6.13 11.12 4.51
C LEU A 64 -6.57 9.66 4.50
N PHE A 65 -6.46 9.05 3.33
CA PHE A 65 -6.63 7.61 3.13
C PHE A 65 -5.30 6.98 2.73
N ILE A 66 -4.96 5.85 3.36
CA ILE A 66 -3.92 4.92 2.92
C ILE A 66 -4.62 3.63 2.51
N GLY A 67 -4.67 3.38 1.20
CA GLY A 67 -5.21 2.17 0.60
C GLY A 67 -4.13 1.10 0.42
N THR A 68 -4.44 -0.12 0.84
CA THR A 68 -3.52 -1.26 0.75
C THR A 68 -4.24 -2.48 0.20
N THR A 69 -3.75 -3.04 -0.90
CA THR A 69 -4.03 -4.43 -1.27
C THR A 69 -2.88 -5.29 -0.75
N PRO A 70 -3.15 -6.34 0.05
CA PRO A 70 -2.10 -7.09 0.72
C PRO A 70 -1.27 -7.89 -0.27
N THR A 71 0.01 -8.03 0.05
CA THR A 71 0.90 -8.96 -0.65
C THR A 71 0.47 -10.37 -0.26
N THR A 72 -0.37 -11.01 -1.09
CA THR A 72 -0.72 -12.41 -0.87
C THR A 72 0.48 -13.27 -1.23
N GLN A 73 1.14 -13.87 -0.24
CA GLN A 73 1.95 -15.07 -0.47
C GLN A 73 0.97 -16.20 -0.84
N SER A 74 0.48 -16.23 -2.08
CA SER A 74 -0.10 -17.49 -2.56
C SER A 74 1.04 -18.50 -2.47
N ARG A 75 0.79 -19.63 -1.79
CA ARG A 75 1.70 -20.76 -1.56
C ARG A 75 2.30 -21.39 -2.84
N SER A 76 2.15 -20.74 -3.99
CA SER A 76 2.74 -21.10 -5.26
C SER A 76 4.21 -20.72 -5.28
N ARG A 77 5.09 -21.74 -5.19
CA ARG A 77 6.53 -21.68 -5.47
C ARG A 77 6.88 -21.25 -6.92
N ASN A 78 5.89 -20.81 -7.71
CA ASN A 78 6.03 -20.36 -9.08
C ASN A 78 5.95 -18.83 -9.12
N PHE A 79 7.07 -18.18 -8.77
CA PHE A 79 7.21 -16.72 -8.74
C PHE A 79 7.29 -16.06 -10.13
N LEU A 80 6.95 -16.79 -11.19
CA LEU A 80 6.76 -16.25 -12.55
C LEU A 80 5.39 -15.57 -12.75
N GLN A 81 4.55 -15.45 -11.70
CA GLN A 81 3.42 -14.51 -11.72
C GLN A 81 3.91 -13.09 -11.37
N PRO A 82 3.42 -12.05 -12.08
CA PRO A 82 4.21 -10.86 -12.35
C PRO A 82 4.31 -9.95 -11.11
N LEU A 83 5.55 -9.82 -10.58
CA LEU A 83 6.03 -8.82 -9.62
C LEU A 83 4.98 -8.29 -8.63
N TYR A 84 4.98 -8.87 -7.43
CA TYR A 84 4.37 -8.39 -6.17
C TYR A 84 2.85 -8.11 -6.22
N PRO A 85 2.00 -8.99 -5.67
CA PRO A 85 0.55 -8.80 -5.69
C PRO A 85 0.05 -7.71 -4.72
N GLY A 86 0.92 -7.16 -3.87
CA GLY A 86 0.57 -6.07 -2.96
C GLY A 86 0.71 -4.70 -3.63
N HIS A 87 -0.11 -3.75 -3.20
CA HIS A 87 0.00 -2.36 -3.65
C HIS A 87 -0.46 -1.39 -2.57
N ASN A 88 0.21 -0.25 -2.51
CA ASN A 88 -0.10 0.85 -1.62
C ASN A 88 -0.40 2.11 -2.43
N PHE A 89 -1.42 2.85 -2.03
CA PHE A 89 -1.76 4.15 -2.62
C PHE A 89 -2.34 5.04 -1.52
N SER A 90 -2.27 6.36 -1.69
CA SER A 90 -2.89 7.29 -0.75
C SER A 90 -3.58 8.42 -1.46
N PHE A 91 -4.56 9.01 -0.80
CA PHE A 91 -5.28 10.18 -1.29
C PHE A 91 -5.89 10.97 -0.15
N ILE A 92 -6.24 12.22 -0.41
CA ILE A 92 -6.92 13.10 0.54
C ILE A 92 -8.28 13.55 0.02
N THR A 93 -9.23 13.70 0.92
CA THR A 93 -10.56 14.28 0.65
C THR A 93 -10.66 15.71 1.19
N ASP A 94 -11.51 16.54 0.56
CA ASP A 94 -11.83 17.89 1.04
C ASP A 94 -13.05 17.91 1.99
N ALA A 95 -13.51 19.10 2.35
CA ALA A 95 -14.65 19.31 3.23
C ALA A 95 -15.97 18.73 2.70
N THR A 96 -16.06 18.46 1.39
CA THR A 96 -17.21 17.82 0.75
C THR A 96 -17.05 16.31 0.60
N GLY A 97 -15.91 15.75 1.00
CA GLY A 97 -15.60 14.33 0.81
C GLY A 97 -15.07 13.99 -0.59
N LYS A 98 -14.79 14.99 -1.42
CA LYS A 98 -14.25 14.79 -2.77
C LYS A 98 -12.73 14.56 -2.70
N ILE A 99 -12.23 13.60 -3.47
CA ILE A 99 -10.80 13.35 -3.63
C ILE A 99 -10.15 14.55 -4.33
N THR A 100 -9.12 15.14 -3.72
CA THR A 100 -8.44 16.33 -4.27
C THR A 100 -6.98 16.12 -4.66
N SER A 101 -6.36 15.04 -4.20
CA SER A 101 -5.00 14.64 -4.58
C SER A 101 -4.76 13.18 -4.21
N SER A 102 -3.97 12.47 -5.02
CA SER A 102 -3.68 11.05 -4.84
C SER A 102 -2.30 10.70 -5.37
N ILE A 103 -1.64 9.73 -4.74
CA ILE A 103 -0.40 9.12 -5.22
C ILE A 103 -0.57 7.61 -5.29
N SER A 104 -0.17 7.05 -6.42
CA SER A 104 -0.20 5.61 -6.64
C SER A 104 0.83 5.25 -7.71
N LYS A 105 2.02 4.81 -7.26
CA LYS A 105 3.12 4.51 -8.18
C LYS A 105 3.08 3.06 -8.62
N ARG A 106 3.04 2.83 -9.93
CA ARG A 106 3.11 1.50 -10.55
C ARG A 106 4.24 1.46 -11.59
N PRO A 107 4.77 0.28 -11.93
CA PRO A 107 5.68 0.15 -13.06
C PRO A 107 4.91 0.22 -14.38
N ASP A 108 5.42 0.97 -15.36
CA ASP A 108 5.07 0.73 -16.76
C ASP A 108 5.74 -0.56 -17.23
N ARG A 109 4.94 -1.63 -17.31
CA ARG A 109 5.42 -2.98 -17.65
C ARG A 109 5.61 -3.21 -19.15
N THR A 110 5.43 -2.20 -20.00
CA THR A 110 5.60 -2.35 -21.46
C THR A 110 7.04 -2.70 -21.82
N LYS A 111 8.04 -2.05 -21.21
CA LYS A 111 9.46 -2.33 -21.42
C LYS A 111 10.30 -1.95 -20.19
N PRO A 112 11.28 -2.79 -19.77
CA PRO A 112 12.23 -2.40 -18.75
C PRO A 112 13.20 -1.32 -19.28
N ILE A 113 13.50 -0.33 -18.45
CA ILE A 113 14.53 0.68 -18.72
C ILE A 113 15.92 0.08 -18.51
N ALA A 114 16.07 -0.79 -17.50
CA ALA A 114 17.35 -1.39 -17.14
C ALA A 114 17.17 -2.67 -16.33
N GLN A 115 18.27 -3.43 -16.18
CA GLN A 115 18.39 -4.55 -15.25
C GLN A 115 19.56 -4.29 -14.29
N ARG A 116 19.38 -4.59 -13.00
CA ARG A 116 20.37 -4.32 -11.94
C ARG A 116 20.51 -5.49 -11.00
N ALA A 117 21.70 -5.67 -10.42
CA ALA A 117 21.93 -6.62 -9.35
C ALA A 117 21.12 -6.19 -8.11
N ARG A 118 20.33 -7.11 -7.56
CA ARG A 118 19.52 -6.90 -6.36
C ARG A 118 20.40 -7.01 -5.12
N ILE A 119 20.06 -6.30 -4.04
CA ILE A 119 20.56 -6.64 -2.71
C ILE A 119 19.93 -7.98 -2.26
N GLY A 120 20.74 -8.85 -1.67
CA GLY A 120 20.26 -10.08 -1.06
C GLY A 120 19.24 -9.79 0.05
N ASP A 121 18.13 -10.52 0.03
CA ASP A 121 17.09 -10.46 1.06
C ASP A 121 16.62 -11.90 1.28
N SER A 122 16.70 -12.38 2.52
CA SER A 122 16.39 -13.75 2.94
C SER A 122 14.92 -14.12 2.65
N ARG A 123 14.01 -13.14 2.67
CA ARG A 123 12.60 -13.30 2.31
C ARG A 123 12.41 -13.56 0.81
N LEU A 124 13.38 -13.14 -0.01
CA LEU A 124 13.33 -13.18 -1.46
C LEU A 124 14.30 -14.21 -2.06
N THR A 125 14.61 -15.28 -1.34
CA THR A 125 15.51 -16.37 -1.77
C THR A 125 15.12 -17.02 -3.10
N ASN A 126 13.83 -17.03 -3.42
CA ASN A 126 13.30 -17.57 -4.68
C ASN A 126 13.21 -16.54 -5.83
N MET A 127 13.63 -15.28 -5.60
CA MET A 127 13.67 -14.25 -6.64
C MET A 127 15.03 -14.23 -7.34
N PRO A 128 15.08 -13.88 -8.63
CA PRO A 128 16.34 -13.69 -9.33
C PRO A 128 17.29 -12.73 -8.60
N SER A 129 18.60 -12.95 -8.77
CA SER A 129 19.66 -12.07 -8.24
C SER A 129 19.68 -10.69 -8.90
N SER A 130 18.86 -10.48 -9.93
CA SER A 130 18.70 -9.21 -10.63
C SER A 130 17.24 -8.76 -10.65
N ILE A 131 17.01 -7.45 -10.68
CA ILE A 131 15.69 -6.83 -10.86
C ILE A 131 15.63 -6.03 -12.15
N GLN A 132 14.42 -5.88 -12.68
CA GLN A 132 14.13 -4.95 -13.76
C GLN A 132 13.68 -3.61 -13.19
N LEU A 133 14.18 -2.53 -13.78
CA LEU A 133 13.75 -1.15 -13.53
C LEU A 133 12.77 -0.76 -14.64
N TYR A 134 11.71 -0.05 -14.28
CA TYR A 134 10.67 0.40 -15.22
C TYR A 134 10.48 1.91 -15.13
N ALA A 135 9.89 2.50 -16.17
CA ALA A 135 9.35 3.85 -16.05
C ALA A 135 8.24 3.84 -14.99
N PRO A 136 8.11 4.89 -14.17
CA PRO A 136 6.98 4.98 -13.27
C PRO A 136 5.71 5.34 -14.06
N ARG A 137 4.57 4.82 -13.60
CA ARG A 137 3.24 5.22 -14.01
C ARG A 137 2.46 5.59 -12.76
N TYR A 138 1.89 6.78 -12.72
CA TYR A 138 1.04 7.23 -11.62
C TYR A 138 -0.43 7.01 -11.98
N THR A 139 -1.13 6.20 -11.19
CA THR A 139 -2.55 5.86 -11.43
C THR A 139 -3.49 6.68 -10.57
N THR A 140 -4.73 6.76 -11.02
CA THR A 140 -5.83 7.36 -10.26
C THR A 140 -6.40 6.37 -9.23
N VAL A 141 -7.07 6.90 -8.20
CA VAL A 141 -7.79 6.07 -7.21
C VAL A 141 -8.81 5.16 -7.90
N GLN A 142 -9.50 5.65 -8.95
CA GLN A 142 -10.47 4.86 -9.69
C GLN A 142 -9.83 3.65 -10.38
N GLU A 143 -8.67 3.83 -11.02
CA GLU A 143 -7.92 2.72 -11.63
C GLU A 143 -7.46 1.69 -10.59
N ASP A 144 -7.03 2.13 -9.40
CA ASP A 144 -6.61 1.24 -8.33
C ASP A 144 -7.78 0.42 -7.77
N LEU A 145 -8.94 1.06 -7.55
CA LEU A 145 -10.17 0.37 -7.15
C LEU A 145 -10.64 -0.63 -8.20
N GLN A 146 -10.59 -0.25 -9.48
CA GLN A 146 -10.94 -1.15 -10.58
C GLN A 146 -10.01 -2.36 -10.62
N THR A 147 -8.70 -2.14 -10.51
CA THR A 147 -7.69 -3.22 -10.50
C THR A 147 -7.91 -4.17 -9.33
N TRP A 148 -8.19 -3.63 -8.14
CA TRP A 148 -8.51 -4.45 -6.96
C TRP A 148 -9.77 -5.29 -7.18
N LEU A 149 -10.86 -4.69 -7.67
CA LEU A 149 -12.13 -5.39 -7.90
C LEU A 149 -11.99 -6.51 -8.94
N GLN A 150 -11.28 -6.24 -10.05
CA GLN A 150 -10.98 -7.26 -11.07
C GLN A 150 -10.21 -8.44 -10.46
N ARG A 151 -9.22 -8.16 -9.60
CA ARG A 151 -8.47 -9.21 -8.92
C ARG A 151 -9.31 -9.96 -7.88
N ALA A 152 -10.12 -9.23 -7.11
CA ALA A 152 -10.97 -9.79 -6.06
C ALA A 152 -12.12 -10.66 -6.61
N ALA A 153 -12.55 -10.42 -7.84
CA ALA A 153 -13.50 -11.28 -8.55
C ALA A 153 -12.92 -12.66 -8.88
N CYS A 154 -11.58 -12.77 -9.00
CA CYS A 154 -10.90 -14.00 -9.42
C CYS A 154 -10.10 -14.67 -8.29
N VAL A 155 -9.87 -13.99 -7.17
CA VAL A 155 -9.04 -14.48 -6.07
C VAL A 155 -9.84 -14.41 -4.77
N GLU A 156 -10.09 -15.58 -4.19
CA GLU A 156 -10.74 -15.69 -2.89
C GLU A 156 -9.93 -14.95 -1.81
N ASN A 157 -10.64 -14.30 -0.89
CA ASN A 157 -10.07 -13.57 0.26
C ASN A 157 -9.07 -12.45 -0.13
N TYR A 158 -9.22 -11.85 -1.32
CA TYR A 158 -8.41 -10.70 -1.74
C TYR A 158 -9.03 -9.37 -1.25
N HIS A 159 -8.63 -8.96 -0.05
CA HIS A 159 -9.19 -7.79 0.62
C HIS A 159 -8.53 -6.47 0.20
N LEU A 160 -9.29 -5.37 0.29
CA LEU A 160 -8.75 -4.00 0.27
C LEU A 160 -8.83 -3.44 1.68
N PHE A 161 -7.77 -2.78 2.13
CA PHE A 161 -7.74 -2.09 3.40
C PHE A 161 -7.64 -0.59 3.20
N PHE A 162 -8.30 0.17 4.07
CA PHE A 162 -8.11 1.62 4.19
C PHE A 162 -7.77 1.98 5.63
N HIS A 163 -6.65 2.67 5.82
CA HIS A 163 -6.49 3.53 6.99
C HIS A 163 -7.08 4.90 6.67
N ILE A 164 -7.97 5.39 7.51
CA ILE A 164 -8.60 6.71 7.36
C ILE A 164 -8.21 7.57 8.56
N PHE A 165 -7.51 8.66 8.30
CA PHE A 165 -7.06 9.63 9.30
C PHE A 165 -7.72 10.99 9.03
N PRO A 166 -8.37 11.62 10.02
CA PRO A 166 -8.72 13.03 9.89
C PRO A 166 -7.46 13.87 9.68
N LEU A 167 -7.50 14.76 8.69
CA LEU A 167 -6.44 15.74 8.49
C LEU A 167 -6.35 16.63 9.73
N SER A 168 -5.13 16.84 10.20
CA SER A 168 -4.85 17.52 11.46
C SER A 168 -3.45 18.08 11.44
N SER A 169 -3.32 19.40 11.55
CA SER A 169 -2.02 20.08 11.62
C SER A 169 -1.18 19.62 12.81
N GLU A 170 -1.81 19.29 13.93
CA GLU A 170 -1.16 18.72 15.14
C GLU A 170 -0.48 17.36 14.88
N LEU A 171 -0.93 16.62 13.87
CA LEU A 171 -0.32 15.35 13.45
C LEU A 171 0.61 15.52 12.25
N GLY A 172 0.85 16.75 11.78
CA GLY A 172 1.56 17.02 10.53
C GLY A 172 0.81 16.59 9.27
N LEU A 173 -0.47 16.23 9.39
CA LEU A 173 -1.32 15.80 8.27
C LEU A 173 -1.97 17.02 7.62
N ASP A 174 -1.17 17.76 6.86
CA ASP A 174 -1.58 18.98 6.18
C ASP A 174 -1.91 18.72 4.68
N PRO A 175 -3.10 19.13 4.19
CA PRO A 175 -3.51 18.89 2.81
C PRO A 175 -2.67 19.65 1.77
N VAL A 176 -2.17 20.85 2.09
CA VAL A 176 -1.32 21.65 1.20
C VAL A 176 0.05 20.99 1.07
N LEU A 177 0.63 20.53 2.19
CA LEU A 177 1.90 19.81 2.18
C LEU A 177 1.79 18.48 1.43
N TYR A 178 0.72 17.70 1.69
CA TYR A 178 0.46 16.46 0.97
C TYR A 178 0.41 16.68 -0.54
N LYS A 179 -0.35 17.69 -1.00
CA LYS A 179 -0.45 18.05 -2.43
C LYS A 179 0.91 18.41 -3.03
N LYS A 180 1.66 19.27 -2.35
CA LYS A 180 3.02 19.67 -2.78
C LYS A 180 3.94 18.46 -2.92
N ASN A 181 3.90 17.52 -1.97
CA ASN A 181 4.73 16.31 -2.00
C ASN A 181 4.33 15.40 -3.18
N VAL A 182 3.02 15.23 -3.41
CA VAL A 182 2.48 14.46 -4.56
C VAL A 182 2.96 15.07 -5.87
N ASP A 183 2.81 16.38 -6.04
CA ASP A 183 3.22 17.08 -7.27
C ASP A 183 4.72 16.93 -7.51
N GLN A 184 5.54 17.03 -6.46
CA GLN A 184 6.97 16.79 -6.58
C GLN A 184 7.29 15.35 -7.01
N LEU A 185 6.64 14.35 -6.40
CA LEU A 185 6.85 12.94 -6.76
C LEU A 185 6.48 12.65 -8.21
N VAL A 186 5.33 13.16 -8.66
CA VAL A 186 4.86 13.00 -10.04
C VAL A 186 5.80 13.71 -11.01
N ASN A 187 6.38 14.86 -10.65
CA ASN A 187 7.33 15.57 -11.50
C ASN A 187 8.73 14.91 -11.52
N ASP A 188 9.20 14.37 -10.38
CA ASP A 188 10.51 13.73 -10.26
C ASP A 188 10.64 12.48 -11.17
N GLN A 189 9.52 11.80 -11.46
CA GLN A 189 9.46 10.61 -12.34
C GLN A 189 10.54 9.56 -12.02
N ARG A 190 10.81 9.32 -10.72
CA ARG A 190 11.84 8.36 -10.31
C ARG A 190 11.52 6.95 -10.83
N PRO A 191 12.47 6.25 -11.47
CA PRO A 191 12.26 4.89 -12.00
C PRO A 191 11.64 3.96 -10.96
N TYR A 192 10.72 3.11 -11.40
CA TYR A 192 10.15 2.08 -10.52
C TYR A 192 11.15 0.94 -10.33
N SER A 193 11.44 0.61 -9.07
CA SER A 193 12.18 -0.59 -8.69
C SER A 193 11.48 -1.27 -7.52
N LEU A 194 11.24 -2.58 -7.65
CA LEU A 194 10.55 -3.33 -6.60
C LEU A 194 11.40 -3.42 -5.32
N CYS A 195 12.71 -3.63 -5.48
CA CYS A 195 13.67 -3.76 -4.40
C CYS A 195 14.81 -2.76 -4.59
N SER A 196 15.59 -2.59 -3.54
CA SER A 196 16.89 -1.95 -3.57
C SER A 196 17.88 -2.75 -4.43
N TRP A 197 18.92 -2.09 -4.94
CA TRP A 197 19.87 -2.65 -5.89
C TRP A 197 21.27 -2.04 -5.77
N ILE A 198 22.27 -2.75 -6.29
CA ILE A 198 23.68 -2.32 -6.23
C ILE A 198 23.98 -1.37 -7.38
N HIS A 199 24.56 -0.21 -7.08
CA HIS A 199 24.94 0.79 -8.06
C HIS A 199 25.85 0.18 -9.15
N PRO A 200 25.67 0.51 -10.46
CA PRO A 200 26.34 -0.16 -11.58
C PRO A 200 27.87 -0.03 -11.60
N ASP A 201 28.45 0.93 -10.88
CA ASP A 201 29.90 1.08 -10.77
C ASP A 201 30.55 0.09 -9.78
N ASN A 202 29.77 -0.84 -9.20
CA ASN A 202 30.21 -1.86 -8.25
C ASN A 202 30.90 -1.30 -6.99
N THR A 203 30.66 -0.05 -6.61
CA THR A 203 31.27 0.59 -5.42
C THR A 203 30.68 0.15 -4.07
N HIS A 204 30.02 -1.02 -4.00
CA HIS A 204 29.20 -1.45 -2.85
C HIS A 204 28.11 -0.45 -2.42
N ARG A 205 27.86 0.58 -3.24
CA ARG A 205 26.81 1.57 -2.99
C ARG A 205 25.44 0.96 -3.26
N ILE A 206 24.57 0.99 -2.26
CA ILE A 206 23.18 0.56 -2.40
C ILE A 206 22.33 1.74 -2.89
N ILE A 207 21.52 1.48 -3.92
CA ILE A 207 20.46 2.37 -4.38
C ILE A 207 19.14 1.82 -3.89
N ARG A 208 18.42 2.68 -3.16
CA ARG A 208 17.18 2.32 -2.48
C ARG A 208 16.05 2.02 -3.46
N ALA A 209 15.11 1.17 -3.05
CA ALA A 209 13.94 0.85 -3.86
C ALA A 209 13.10 2.10 -4.15
N SER A 210 12.46 2.18 -5.31
CA SER A 210 11.49 3.25 -5.57
C SER A 210 10.20 2.67 -6.10
N ASN A 211 9.23 2.49 -5.22
CA ASN A 211 7.98 1.79 -5.49
C ASN A 211 6.81 2.54 -4.84
N CYS A 212 5.66 1.86 -4.73
CA CYS A 212 4.47 2.43 -4.10
C CYS A 212 4.69 2.81 -2.63
N ASN A 213 5.52 2.08 -1.87
CA ASN A 213 5.79 2.39 -0.47
C ASN A 213 6.61 3.67 -0.30
N SER A 214 7.67 3.84 -1.12
CA SER A 214 8.52 5.04 -1.04
C SER A 214 7.73 6.32 -1.33
N ASP A 215 6.89 6.28 -2.36
CA ASP A 215 6.12 7.44 -2.79
C ASP A 215 4.96 7.73 -1.84
N LEU A 216 4.30 6.68 -1.30
CA LEU A 216 3.27 6.85 -0.27
C LEU A 216 3.86 7.48 0.99
N GLN A 217 4.99 6.96 1.48
CA GLN A 217 5.67 7.51 2.66
C GLN A 217 6.02 8.99 2.46
N LYS A 218 6.66 9.33 1.33
CA LYS A 218 7.08 10.71 1.07
C LYS A 218 5.88 11.64 0.87
N ALA A 219 4.79 11.17 0.28
CA ALA A 219 3.56 11.96 0.19
C ALA A 219 2.96 12.28 1.57
N VAL A 220 2.87 11.26 2.43
CA VAL A 220 2.22 11.36 3.76
C VAL A 220 3.11 12.08 4.79
N LEU A 221 4.39 11.72 4.89
CA LEU A 221 5.30 12.20 5.94
C LEU A 221 6.25 13.31 5.47
N GLY A 222 6.40 13.54 4.17
CA GLY A 222 7.40 14.47 3.62
C GLY A 222 8.85 14.01 3.80
N LEU A 223 9.08 12.83 4.36
CA LEU A 223 10.40 12.27 4.68
C LEU A 223 10.56 10.87 4.09
N GLU A 224 11.81 10.44 3.89
CA GLU A 224 12.16 9.09 3.43
C GLU A 224 12.81 8.31 4.60
N LYS A 225 12.12 7.29 5.14
CA LYS A 225 12.76 6.25 5.97
C LYS A 225 13.17 5.11 5.04
N TYR A 226 14.45 4.77 5.04
CA TYR A 226 15.03 3.98 3.94
C TYR A 226 14.50 2.54 3.93
N GLU A 227 14.26 1.96 5.11
CA GLU A 227 13.74 0.62 5.30
C GLU A 227 12.34 0.40 4.71
N VAL A 228 11.48 1.43 4.70
CA VAL A 228 10.08 1.32 4.24
C VAL A 228 9.98 0.93 2.76
N GLN A 229 11.02 1.23 2.00
CA GLN A 229 11.05 1.05 0.56
C GLN A 229 11.14 -0.44 0.19
N ASP A 230 11.71 -1.28 1.06
CA ASP A 230 11.85 -2.74 0.85
C ASP A 230 10.87 -3.58 1.70
N MET A 231 9.94 -2.93 2.41
CA MET A 231 8.89 -3.60 3.18
C MET A 231 7.79 -4.20 2.29
N TYR A 232 7.07 -5.21 2.80
CA TYR A 232 5.79 -5.59 2.21
C TYR A 232 4.79 -4.42 2.31
N CYS A 233 3.78 -4.35 1.42
CA CYS A 233 2.83 -3.24 1.42
C CYS A 233 2.08 -3.08 2.76
N GLN A 234 1.65 -4.17 3.40
CA GLN A 234 1.01 -4.07 4.71
C GLN A 234 1.98 -3.58 5.79
N GLU A 235 3.22 -4.08 5.79
CA GLU A 235 4.27 -3.68 6.74
C GLU A 235 4.59 -2.18 6.61
N ALA A 236 4.73 -1.67 5.39
CA ALA A 236 4.93 -0.24 5.13
C ALA A 236 3.75 0.61 5.61
N ALA A 237 2.52 0.18 5.33
CA ALA A 237 1.31 0.87 5.76
C ALA A 237 1.19 0.89 7.30
N ILE A 238 1.51 -0.21 7.99
CA ILE A 238 1.57 -0.30 9.45
C ILE A 238 2.60 0.69 10.00
N THR A 239 3.80 0.68 9.43
CA THR A 239 4.89 1.56 9.86
C THR A 239 4.48 3.02 9.76
N ILE A 240 3.93 3.44 8.62
CA ILE A 240 3.50 4.82 8.39
C ILE A 240 2.31 5.21 9.27
N ALA A 241 1.29 4.34 9.38
CA ALA A 241 0.12 4.59 10.21
C ALA A 241 0.46 4.73 11.71
N SER A 242 1.44 3.95 12.18
CA SER A 242 1.85 3.95 13.59
C SER A 242 2.49 5.25 14.06
N GLU A 243 2.94 6.12 13.15
CA GLU A 243 3.49 7.45 13.46
C GLU A 243 2.42 8.40 14.02
N PHE A 244 1.14 8.16 13.70
CA PHE A 244 0.03 9.04 14.09
C PHE A 244 -0.81 8.48 15.23
N ALA A 245 -0.66 7.20 15.55
CA ALA A 245 -1.62 6.45 16.34
C ALA A 245 -1.12 6.16 17.76
N VAL A 246 -2.06 6.03 18.71
CA VAL A 246 -1.80 5.40 20.00
C VAL A 246 -1.53 3.93 19.74
N ARG A 247 -0.27 3.52 19.98
CA ARG A 247 0.28 2.24 19.48
C ARG A 247 -0.57 1.03 19.85
N ASP A 248 -0.92 0.87 21.13
CA ASP A 248 -1.60 -0.33 21.60
C ASP A 248 -2.99 -0.50 20.97
N GLU A 249 -3.77 0.58 20.89
CA GLU A 249 -5.08 0.55 20.21
C GLU A 249 -4.94 0.23 18.71
N TYR A 250 -3.94 0.81 18.06
CA TYR A 250 -3.71 0.61 16.63
C TYR A 250 -3.30 -0.83 16.32
N PHE A 251 -2.34 -1.39 17.05
CA PHE A 251 -1.92 -2.78 16.85
C PHE A 251 -3.02 -3.78 17.20
N GLN A 252 -3.89 -3.47 18.16
CA GLN A 252 -5.09 -4.26 18.41
C GLN A 252 -6.04 -4.24 17.20
N ALA A 253 -6.29 -3.07 16.60
CA ALA A 253 -7.11 -2.94 15.39
C ALA A 253 -6.52 -3.70 14.19
N VAL A 254 -5.20 -3.63 13.99
CA VAL A 254 -4.46 -4.37 12.94
C VAL A 254 -4.69 -5.88 13.09
N LYS A 255 -4.50 -6.40 14.31
CA LYS A 255 -4.66 -7.82 14.62
C LYS A 255 -6.11 -8.29 14.43
N GLU A 256 -7.08 -7.53 14.93
CA GLU A 256 -8.49 -7.89 14.84
C GLU A 256 -9.03 -7.92 13.40
N LEU A 257 -8.44 -7.15 12.49
CA LEU A 257 -8.79 -7.16 11.07
C LEU A 257 -7.89 -8.08 10.24
N ALA A 258 -6.92 -8.75 10.86
CA ALA A 258 -5.91 -9.58 10.21
C ALA A 258 -5.18 -8.83 9.08
N PHE A 259 -4.82 -7.58 9.32
CA PHE A 259 -4.10 -6.77 8.34
C PHE A 259 -2.62 -7.19 8.21
N ASP A 260 -2.04 -7.69 9.29
CA ASP A 260 -0.67 -8.21 9.38
C ASP A 260 -0.56 -9.72 9.07
N GLU A 261 -1.63 -10.35 8.58
CA GLU A 261 -1.59 -11.78 8.25
C GLU A 261 -0.68 -12.04 7.03
N GLY A 262 0.27 -12.96 7.19
CA GLY A 262 1.12 -13.45 6.11
C GLY A 262 2.27 -12.53 5.70
N ILE A 263 2.63 -11.52 6.50
CA ILE A 263 3.84 -10.70 6.27
C ILE A 263 5.06 -11.24 7.00
N GLU A 264 6.21 -11.22 6.32
CA GLU A 264 7.54 -11.41 6.93
C GLU A 264 8.24 -10.06 7.01
N LYS A 265 8.61 -9.66 8.23
CA LYS A 265 9.21 -8.34 8.47
C LYS A 265 10.56 -8.20 7.76
N SER A 266 10.84 -7.02 7.24
CA SER A 266 12.13 -6.74 6.62
C SER A 266 13.26 -6.80 7.64
N GLU A 267 14.34 -7.47 7.28
CA GLU A 267 15.59 -7.48 8.04
C GLU A 267 16.45 -6.24 7.70
N LEU A 268 16.11 -5.50 6.64
CA LEU A 268 16.83 -4.28 6.25
C LEU A 268 16.39 -3.12 7.14
N SER A 269 17.37 -2.50 7.81
CA SER A 269 17.18 -1.27 8.58
C SER A 269 17.71 -0.06 7.81
N SER A 270 17.43 1.15 8.28
CA SER A 270 18.05 2.36 7.73
C SER A 270 19.59 2.28 7.71
N GLU A 271 20.20 1.58 8.68
CA GLU A 271 21.65 1.39 8.77
C GLU A 271 22.19 0.53 7.63
N SER A 272 21.39 -0.41 7.10
CA SER A 272 21.75 -1.24 5.95
C SER A 272 22.03 -0.44 4.68
N TYR A 273 21.59 0.82 4.60
CA TYR A 273 21.75 1.71 3.45
C TYR A 273 22.84 2.76 3.62
N LEU A 274 23.47 2.82 4.80
CA LEU A 274 24.58 3.74 5.03
C LEU A 274 25.80 3.24 4.25
N PRO A 275 26.63 4.16 3.69
CA PRO A 275 27.91 3.77 3.14
C PRO A 275 28.70 3.00 4.19
N ILE A 276 29.24 1.84 3.83
CA ILE A 276 30.30 1.22 4.62
C ILE A 276 31.50 2.14 4.45
N PHE A 277 31.71 3.07 5.39
CA PHE A 277 32.99 3.75 5.51
C PHE A 277 34.00 2.69 5.97
N VAL A 278 34.55 1.97 4.99
CA VAL A 278 35.72 1.12 5.20
C VAL A 278 36.89 2.07 5.46
N GLY A 279 37.44 1.99 6.68
CA GLY A 279 38.74 2.58 7.00
C GLY A 279 39.88 1.89 6.25
#